data_AF-A0A7C5RSG0-F1
#
_entry.id   AF-A0A7C5RSG0-F1
#
_cell.length_a   1.000
_cell.length_b   1.000
_cell.length_c   1.000
_cell.angle_alpha   90.00
_cell.angle_beta   90.00
_cell.angle_gamma   90.00
#
_symmetry.space_group_name_H-M   'P 1'
#
loop_
_entity.id
_entity.type
_entity.pdbx_description
1 polymer ?
#
loop_
_entity_poly.entity_id
_entity_poly.type
_entity_poly.pdbx_seq_one_letter_code
_entity_poly.pdbx_strand_id
1 'polypeptide(L)'
;MTTRDTRAALEPVVQVLRSAGFWAYPLYGEDGRWLVACDTESGRVDVRIGSDGYLVEVWDVSPGLFFDEEDERRRMIRERLARMTLTRLVEMIRSAPLAPGEELLSDAWWDEQEHGVGVRLSTEIPFSAGSMLPDVVSSLLEQLDELLTRIEERLLD
;
A
#
# COMPACT_ATOMS: atom_id res chain seq x y z
N MET A 1 -2.56 21.58 15.87
CA MET A 1 -1.12 21.23 15.80
C MET A 1 -0.53 21.98 14.63
N THR A 2 0.59 22.70 14.79
CA THR A 2 1.21 23.37 13.63
C THR A 2 1.93 22.33 12.76
N THR A 3 2.20 22.66 11.50
CA THR A 3 2.96 21.78 10.57
C THR A 3 4.32 21.36 11.15
N ARG A 4 4.95 22.23 11.96
CA ARG A 4 6.21 21.95 12.65
C ARG A 4 6.05 20.96 13.80
N ASP A 5 4.95 21.06 14.55
CA ASP A 5 4.64 20.16 15.67
C ASP A 5 4.33 18.75 15.15
N THR A 6 3.62 18.63 14.02
CA THR A 6 3.33 17.33 13.39
C THR A 6 4.60 16.61 12.95
N ARG A 7 5.54 17.34 12.31
CA ARG A 7 6.83 16.74 11.93
C ARG A 7 7.61 16.25 13.15
N ALA A 8 7.66 17.03 14.22
CA ALA A 8 8.37 16.65 15.44
C ALA A 8 7.75 15.41 16.12
N ALA A 9 6.42 15.29 16.09
CA ALA A 9 5.69 14.15 16.64
C ALA A 9 5.95 12.82 15.89
N LEU A 10 6.44 12.88 14.65
CA LEU A 10 6.82 11.72 13.85
C LEU A 10 8.29 11.29 14.04
N GLU A 11 9.12 12.07 14.73
CA GLU A 11 10.51 11.71 14.97
C GLU A 11 10.67 10.34 15.67
N PRO A 12 9.87 9.97 16.70
CA PRO A 12 9.96 8.64 17.30
C PRO A 12 9.70 7.51 16.30
N VAL A 13 8.78 7.71 15.34
CA VAL A 13 8.47 6.74 14.28
C VAL A 13 9.69 6.51 13.39
N VAL A 14 10.35 7.60 12.97
CA VAL A 14 11.59 7.51 12.17
C VAL A 14 12.66 6.70 12.91
N GLN A 15 12.86 6.98 14.21
CA GLN A 15 13.89 6.32 15.00
C GLN A 15 13.60 4.83 15.20
N VAL A 16 12.34 4.46 15.49
CA VAL A 16 11.91 3.06 15.65
C VAL A 16 12.12 2.27 14.36
N LEU A 17 11.66 2.80 13.21
CA LEU A 17 11.77 2.11 11.93
C LEU A 17 13.23 1.98 11.47
N ARG A 18 14.04 3.04 11.62
CA ARG A 18 15.49 2.96 11.32
C ARG A 18 16.23 1.96 12.20
N SER A 19 15.88 1.89 13.48
CA SER A 19 16.50 0.93 14.41
C SER A 19 16.18 -0.51 14.04
N ALA A 20 15.07 -0.75 13.35
CA ALA A 20 14.69 -2.04 12.79
C ALA A 20 15.25 -2.30 11.38
N GLY A 21 16.04 -1.37 10.82
CA GLY A 21 16.71 -1.54 9.52
C GLY A 21 15.97 -0.94 8.33
N PHE A 22 14.81 -0.31 8.52
CA PHE A 22 14.10 0.35 7.43
C PHE A 22 14.76 1.67 7.03
N TRP A 23 14.75 1.98 5.74
CA TRP A 23 15.13 3.31 5.24
C TRP A 23 13.99 4.31 5.44
N ALA A 24 13.78 4.75 6.69
CA ALA A 24 12.69 5.65 7.06
C ALA A 24 13.11 7.12 7.03
N TYR A 25 12.24 8.02 6.55
CA TYR A 25 12.48 9.46 6.55
C TYR A 25 11.19 10.28 6.59
N PRO A 26 11.20 11.49 7.19
CA PRO A 26 10.04 12.36 7.15
C PRO A 26 9.84 12.92 5.73
N LEU A 27 8.62 12.86 5.23
CA LEU A 27 8.21 13.39 3.94
C LEU A 27 6.97 14.28 4.11
N TYR A 28 6.92 15.40 3.39
CA TYR A 28 5.70 16.19 3.29
C TYR A 28 4.91 15.68 2.10
N GLY A 29 3.80 15.00 2.38
CA GLY A 29 2.97 14.36 1.37
C GLY A 29 2.22 15.36 0.50
N GLU A 30 1.77 14.89 -0.65
CA GLU A 30 0.97 15.68 -1.60
C GLU A 30 -0.39 16.10 -1.03
N ASP A 31 -0.89 15.36 -0.04
CA ASP A 31 -2.08 15.68 0.74
C ASP A 31 -1.87 16.82 1.75
N GLY A 32 -0.69 17.45 1.76
CA GLY A 32 -0.33 18.55 2.65
C GLY A 32 -0.10 18.11 4.09
N ARG A 33 0.16 16.83 4.36
CA ARG A 33 0.44 16.29 5.69
C ARG A 33 1.84 15.69 5.78
N TRP A 34 2.46 15.81 6.95
CA TRP A 34 3.71 15.11 7.22
C TRP A 34 3.44 13.62 7.45
N LEU A 35 4.34 12.81 6.92
CA LEU A 35 4.37 11.36 7.08
C LEU A 35 5.82 10.89 7.26
N VAL A 36 6.00 9.65 7.70
CA VAL A 36 7.27 8.93 7.61
C VAL A 36 7.16 7.93 6.47
N ALA A 37 7.97 8.14 5.43
CA ALA A 37 8.07 7.23 4.29
C ALA A 37 9.16 6.21 4.58
N CYS A 38 8.94 4.96 4.19
CA CYS A 38 9.99 3.95 4.10
C CYS A 38 9.96 3.31 2.72
N ASP A 39 11.11 3.26 2.07
CA ASP A 39 11.31 2.47 0.86
C ASP A 39 11.87 1.10 1.26
N THR A 40 11.29 0.04 0.68
CA THR A 40 11.72 -1.34 0.88
C THR A 40 11.76 -2.07 -0.46
N GLU A 41 12.38 -3.25 -0.49
CA GLU A 41 12.33 -4.12 -1.68
C GLU A 41 10.93 -4.75 -1.89
N SER A 42 10.11 -4.82 -0.84
CA SER A 42 8.79 -5.45 -0.82
C SER A 42 7.64 -4.45 -0.96
N GLY A 43 7.94 -3.21 -1.36
CA GLY A 43 6.96 -2.13 -1.52
C GLY A 43 7.30 -0.88 -0.70
N ARG A 44 6.34 0.04 -0.61
CA ARG A 44 6.48 1.32 0.09
C ARG A 44 5.62 1.36 1.33
N VAL A 45 6.07 2.15 2.30
CA VAL A 45 5.39 2.32 3.59
C VAL A 45 5.23 3.81 3.88
N ASP A 46 4.03 4.21 4.26
CA ASP A 46 3.75 5.52 4.82
C ASP A 46 3.21 5.35 6.25
N VAL A 47 3.77 6.09 7.20
CA VAL A 47 3.24 6.20 8.57
C VAL A 47 2.84 7.65 8.86
N ARG A 48 1.57 7.86 9.20
CA ARG A 48 0.97 9.17 9.51
C ARG A 48 0.41 9.18 10.93
N ILE A 49 0.20 10.37 11.47
CA ILE A 49 -0.62 10.55 12.68
C ILE A 49 -2.09 10.42 12.24
N GLY A 50 -2.74 9.35 12.70
CA GLY A 50 -4.17 9.08 12.50
C GLY A 50 -5.05 9.78 13.52
N SER A 51 -6.30 9.33 13.63
CA SER A 51 -7.29 9.89 14.56
C SER A 51 -7.08 9.44 16.01
N ASP A 52 -6.65 8.20 16.20
CA ASP A 52 -6.47 7.54 17.51
C ASP A 52 -5.11 6.82 17.63
N GLY A 53 -4.24 7.00 16.65
CA GLY A 53 -2.95 6.33 16.62
C GLY A 53 -2.07 6.68 15.44
N TYR A 54 -1.18 5.74 15.10
CA TYR A 54 -0.42 5.78 13.86
C TYR A 54 -1.21 5.07 12.77
N LEU A 55 -1.55 5.80 11.71
CA LEU A 55 -2.04 5.22 10.47
C LEU A 55 -0.83 4.70 9.70
N VAL A 56 -0.77 3.39 9.50
CA VAL A 56 0.27 2.69 8.75
C VAL A 56 -0.35 2.23 7.43
N GLU A 57 0.27 2.61 6.33
CA GLU A 57 -0.18 2.25 4.99
C GLU A 57 1.00 1.63 4.26
N VAL A 58 0.77 0.49 3.60
CA VAL A 58 1.75 -0.12 2.70
C VAL A 58 1.13 -0.21 1.33
N TRP A 59 1.95 -0.05 0.30
CA TRP A 59 1.48 -0.18 -1.07
C TRP A 59 2.61 -0.54 -2.02
N ASP A 60 2.24 -1.21 -3.09
CA ASP A 60 3.11 -1.51 -4.20
C ASP A 60 2.31 -1.65 -5.49
N VAL A 61 3.01 -1.64 -6.62
CA VAL A 61 2.46 -1.83 -7.95
C VAL A 61 3.13 -3.04 -8.59
N SER A 62 2.33 -4.02 -8.99
CA SER A 62 2.79 -5.10 -9.85
C SER A 62 2.78 -4.62 -11.30
N PRO A 63 3.95 -4.46 -11.94
CA PRO A 63 4.05 -3.85 -13.25
C PRO A 63 3.80 -4.85 -14.38
N GLY A 64 3.35 -4.34 -15.52
CA GLY A 64 3.40 -5.02 -16.80
C GLY A 64 2.51 -6.27 -16.90
N LEU A 65 1.30 -6.26 -16.34
CA LEU A 65 0.45 -7.46 -16.24
C LEU A 65 0.25 -8.22 -17.57
N PHE A 66 0.28 -7.51 -18.71
CA PHE A 66 0.15 -8.09 -20.05
C PHE A 66 1.37 -7.81 -20.95
N PHE A 67 2.58 -7.71 -20.36
CA PHE A 67 3.79 -7.35 -21.11
C PHE A 67 4.16 -8.36 -22.23
N ASP A 68 3.82 -9.64 -22.03
CA ASP A 68 4.06 -10.72 -23.00
C ASP A 68 3.12 -10.68 -24.23
N GLU A 69 2.09 -9.82 -24.24
CA GLU A 69 1.20 -9.69 -25.40
C GLU A 69 1.82 -8.79 -26.49
N GLU A 70 2.32 -9.42 -27.54
CA GLU A 70 2.92 -8.74 -28.70
C GLU A 70 1.91 -7.93 -29.53
N ASP A 71 0.64 -8.35 -29.59
CA ASP A 71 -0.41 -7.62 -30.31
C ASP A 71 -0.93 -6.46 -29.45
N GLU A 72 -0.48 -5.25 -29.76
CA GLU A 72 -0.84 -4.03 -29.05
C GLU A 72 -2.37 -3.82 -28.92
N ARG A 73 -3.15 -4.23 -29.93
CA ARG A 73 -4.61 -4.13 -29.87
C ARG A 73 -5.18 -5.10 -28.84
N ARG A 74 -4.67 -6.33 -28.78
CA ARG A 74 -5.09 -7.32 -27.78
C ARG A 74 -4.68 -6.88 -26.39
N ARG A 75 -3.46 -6.35 -26.23
CA ARG A 75 -2.98 -5.82 -24.95
C ARG A 75 -3.92 -4.73 -24.42
N MET A 76 -4.25 -3.72 -25.24
CA MET A 76 -5.19 -2.67 -24.86
C MET A 76 -6.57 -3.19 -24.46
N ILE A 77 -7.09 -4.21 -25.17
CA ILE A 77 -8.37 -4.82 -24.83
C ILE A 77 -8.30 -5.54 -23.47
N ARG A 78 -7.22 -6.31 -23.24
CA ARG A 78 -6.99 -7.01 -21.97
C ARG A 78 -6.81 -6.06 -20.80
N GLU A 79 -6.00 -5.02 -20.94
CA GLU A 79 -5.84 -3.97 -19.92
C GLU A 79 -7.19 -3.32 -19.59
N ARG A 80 -8.00 -3.00 -20.60
CA ARG A 80 -9.34 -2.43 -20.37
C ARG A 80 -10.26 -3.39 -19.60
N LEU A 81 -10.22 -4.68 -19.93
CA LEU A 81 -10.99 -5.68 -19.20
C LEU A 81 -10.49 -5.83 -17.76
N ALA A 82 -9.18 -5.88 -17.54
CA ALA A 82 -8.58 -5.95 -16.22
C ALA A 82 -8.98 -4.76 -15.34
N ARG A 83 -8.97 -3.52 -15.88
CA ARG A 83 -9.46 -2.33 -15.16
C ARG A 83 -10.92 -2.47 -14.71
N MET A 84 -11.79 -2.99 -15.58
CA MET A 84 -13.20 -3.23 -15.24
C MET A 84 -13.38 -4.34 -14.21
N THR A 85 -12.59 -5.40 -14.31
CA THR A 85 -12.58 -6.52 -13.36
C THR A 85 -12.06 -6.08 -12.00
N LEU A 86 -10.97 -5.32 -11.95
CA LEU A 86 -10.38 -4.78 -10.73
C LEU A 86 -11.41 -3.98 -9.92
N THR A 87 -12.15 -3.07 -10.56
CA THR A 87 -13.20 -2.31 -9.87
C THR A 87 -14.23 -3.23 -9.20
N ARG A 88 -14.67 -4.30 -9.88
CA ARG A 88 -15.64 -5.25 -9.31
C ARG A 88 -15.03 -6.09 -8.20
N LEU A 89 -13.78 -6.50 -8.36
CA LEU A 89 -13.06 -7.30 -7.39
C LEU A 89 -12.87 -6.53 -6.07
N VAL A 90 -12.48 -5.26 -6.15
CA VAL A 90 -12.31 -4.39 -4.98
C VAL A 90 -13.63 -4.22 -4.23
N GLU A 91 -14.72 -3.94 -4.93
CA GLU A 91 -16.05 -3.81 -4.31
C GLU A 91 -16.48 -5.11 -3.62
N MET A 92 -16.20 -6.26 -4.23
CA MET A 92 -16.47 -7.58 -3.64
C MET A 92 -15.63 -7.81 -2.38
N ILE A 93 -14.31 -7.57 -2.44
CA ILE A 93 -13.40 -7.71 -1.30
C ILE A 93 -13.86 -6.83 -0.13
N ARG A 94 -14.14 -5.55 -0.38
CA ARG A 94 -14.59 -4.61 0.65
C ARG A 94 -15.93 -5.01 1.28
N SER A 95 -16.80 -5.62 0.50
CA SER A 95 -18.13 -6.05 0.98
C SER A 95 -18.07 -7.35 1.79
N ALA A 96 -17.16 -8.25 1.44
CA ALA A 96 -17.00 -9.56 2.07
C ALA A 96 -15.55 -10.05 1.89
N PRO A 97 -14.63 -9.67 2.78
CA PRO A 97 -13.26 -10.19 2.74
C PRO A 97 -13.27 -11.69 3.09
N LEU A 98 -12.59 -12.48 2.27
CA LEU A 98 -12.56 -13.94 2.34
C LEU A 98 -11.15 -14.51 2.57
N ALA A 99 -10.11 -13.70 2.37
CA ALA A 99 -8.72 -14.08 2.57
C ALA A 99 -7.99 -13.12 3.52
N PRO A 100 -6.90 -13.55 4.20
CA PRO A 100 -6.10 -12.66 5.04
C PRO A 100 -5.60 -11.42 4.28
N GLY A 101 -5.64 -10.26 4.95
CA GLY A 101 -5.20 -8.98 4.41
C GLY A 101 -6.24 -8.28 3.53
N GLU A 102 -7.27 -8.99 3.05
CA GLU A 102 -8.38 -8.38 2.30
C GLU A 102 -9.18 -7.39 3.16
N GLU A 103 -9.28 -7.66 4.46
CA GLU A 103 -9.90 -6.76 5.44
C GLU A 103 -9.13 -5.44 5.63
N LEU A 104 -7.85 -5.41 5.23
CA LEU A 104 -6.98 -4.25 5.32
C LEU A 104 -6.92 -3.47 3.99
N LEU A 105 -7.57 -3.96 2.93
CA LEU A 105 -7.58 -3.32 1.62
C LEU A 105 -8.24 -1.94 1.69
N SER A 106 -7.41 -0.89 1.60
CA SER A 106 -7.87 0.48 1.60
C SER A 106 -8.02 1.03 0.19
N ASP A 107 -7.21 0.60 -0.76
CA ASP A 107 -7.33 1.00 -2.17
C ASP A 107 -6.71 -0.03 -3.12
N ALA A 108 -7.20 -0.06 -4.36
CA ALA A 108 -6.51 -0.69 -5.47
C ALA A 108 -6.82 0.05 -6.77
N TRP A 109 -5.80 0.19 -7.62
CA TRP A 109 -5.87 0.97 -8.84
C TRP A 109 -5.15 0.29 -9.99
N TRP A 110 -5.48 0.71 -11.20
CA TRP A 110 -4.65 0.41 -12.36
C TRP A 110 -3.61 1.51 -12.51
N ASP A 111 -2.33 1.14 -12.50
CA ASP A 111 -1.25 2.07 -12.75
C ASP A 111 -0.99 2.19 -14.26
N GLU A 112 -1.22 3.38 -14.81
CA GLU A 112 -1.06 3.66 -16.24
C GLU A 112 0.42 3.72 -16.66
N GLN A 113 1.33 4.05 -15.75
CA GLN A 113 2.76 4.15 -16.07
C GLN A 113 3.40 2.76 -16.06
N GLU A 114 3.04 1.96 -15.06
CA GLU A 114 3.54 0.61 -14.89
C GLU A 114 2.76 -0.44 -15.69
N HIS A 115 1.63 -0.07 -16.32
CA HIS A 115 0.74 -0.99 -17.05
C HIS A 115 0.33 -2.19 -16.17
N GLY A 116 -0.06 -1.90 -14.93
CA GLY A 116 -0.15 -2.91 -13.88
C GLY A 116 -1.16 -2.59 -12.80
N VAL A 117 -1.20 -3.42 -11.77
CA VAL A 117 -2.14 -3.27 -10.66
C VAL A 117 -1.42 -2.79 -9.40
N GLY A 118 -1.93 -1.70 -8.82
CA GLY A 118 -1.49 -1.19 -7.53
C GLY A 118 -2.48 -1.55 -6.43
N VAL A 119 -1.95 -1.85 -5.25
CA VAL A 119 -2.73 -2.19 -4.05
C VAL A 119 -2.20 -1.40 -2.87
N ARG A 120 -3.12 -0.97 -1.99
CA ARG A 120 -2.79 -0.35 -0.71
C ARG A 120 -3.53 -1.05 0.42
N LEU A 121 -2.77 -1.43 1.44
CA LEU A 121 -3.30 -1.88 2.72
C LEU A 121 -3.11 -0.77 3.75
N SER A 122 -4.10 -0.59 4.63
CA SER A 122 -4.01 0.39 5.70
C SER A 122 -4.51 -0.19 7.02
N THR A 123 -3.83 0.15 8.11
CA THR A 123 -4.27 -0.16 9.47
C THR A 123 -3.90 0.97 10.43
N GLU A 124 -4.65 1.13 11.51
CA GLU A 124 -4.35 2.10 12.56
C GLU A 124 -3.96 1.37 13.84
N ILE A 125 -2.80 1.73 14.41
CA ILE A 125 -2.33 1.19 15.68
C ILE A 125 -2.27 2.28 16.74
N PRO A 126 -2.59 1.99 18.02
CA PRO A 126 -2.52 2.98 19.08
C PRO A 126 -1.12 3.58 19.24
N PHE A 127 -1.01 4.85 19.64
CA PHE A 127 0.30 5.48 19.90
C PHE A 127 1.15 4.72 20.93
N SER A 128 0.50 4.09 21.91
CA SER A 128 1.15 3.26 22.93
C SER A 128 1.82 2.01 22.35
N ALA A 129 1.38 1.55 21.17
CA ALA A 129 1.94 0.42 20.45
C ALA A 129 3.03 0.85 19.43
N GLY A 130 3.51 2.10 19.47
CA GLY A 130 4.49 2.60 18.49
C GLY A 130 5.79 1.78 18.39
N SER A 131 6.20 1.08 19.44
CA SER A 131 7.35 0.17 19.39
C SER A 131 7.12 -1.06 18.50
N MET A 132 5.86 -1.43 18.23
CA MET A 132 5.47 -2.55 17.37
C MET A 132 5.42 -2.18 15.89
N LEU A 133 5.66 -0.91 15.53
CA LEU A 133 5.62 -0.44 14.14
C LEU A 133 6.43 -1.32 13.17
N PRO A 134 7.66 -1.77 13.48
CA PRO A 134 8.42 -2.63 12.58
C PRO A 134 7.71 -3.94 12.26
N ASP A 135 7.17 -4.62 13.29
CA ASP A 135 6.48 -5.91 13.12
C ASP A 135 5.18 -5.73 12.32
N VAL A 136 4.45 -4.63 12.58
CA VAL A 136 3.23 -4.28 11.84
C VAL A 136 3.55 -4.01 10.38
N VAL A 137 4.60 -3.23 10.10
CA VAL A 137 5.04 -2.92 8.73
C VAL A 137 5.45 -4.19 7.99
N SER A 138 6.26 -5.06 8.60
CA SER A 138 6.67 -6.33 7.98
C SER A 138 5.46 -7.22 7.67
N SER A 139 4.54 -7.39 8.62
CA SER A 139 3.34 -8.20 8.42
C SER A 139 2.40 -7.62 7.34
N LEU A 140 2.31 -6.30 7.23
CA LEU A 140 1.55 -5.64 6.17
C LEU A 140 2.20 -5.83 4.80
N LEU A 141 3.53 -5.74 4.69
CA LEU A 141 4.24 -5.96 3.42
C LEU A 141 4.08 -7.41 2.93
N GLU A 142 4.12 -8.39 3.83
CA GLU A 142 3.83 -9.80 3.51
C GLU A 142 2.39 -9.97 2.98
N GLN A 143 1.41 -9.37 3.67
CA GLN A 143 0.01 -9.43 3.24
C GLN A 143 -0.24 -8.69 1.92
N LEU A 144 0.50 -7.61 1.67
CA LEU A 144 0.44 -6.83 0.44
C LEU A 144 0.88 -7.67 -0.76
N ASP A 145 2.03 -8.35 -0.64
CA ASP A 145 2.57 -9.24 -1.68
C ASP A 145 1.59 -10.39 -2.01
N GLU A 146 1.05 -11.03 -0.97
CA GLU A 146 0.06 -12.09 -1.16
C GLU A 146 -1.23 -11.57 -1.82
N LEU A 147 -1.71 -10.39 -1.43
CA LEU A 147 -2.92 -9.82 -2.01
C LEU A 147 -2.72 -9.37 -3.46
N LEU A 148 -1.58 -8.76 -3.77
CA LEU A 148 -1.20 -8.40 -5.14
C LEU A 148 -1.21 -9.63 -6.03
N THR A 149 -0.51 -10.69 -5.62
CA THR A 149 -0.45 -11.96 -6.36
C THR A 149 -1.86 -12.51 -6.64
N ARG A 150 -2.73 -12.55 -5.63
CA ARG A 150 -4.11 -13.04 -5.82
C ARG A 150 -4.94 -12.16 -6.75
N ILE A 151 -4.75 -10.84 -6.69
CA ILE A 151 -5.45 -9.91 -7.58
C ILE A 151 -4.96 -10.12 -9.02
N GLU A 152 -3.66 -10.26 -9.25
CA GLU A 152 -3.09 -10.56 -10.56
C GLU A 152 -3.67 -11.83 -11.18
N GLU A 153 -3.67 -12.94 -10.44
CA GLU A 153 -4.24 -14.21 -10.89
C GLU A 153 -5.68 -14.03 -11.38
N ARG A 154 -6.50 -13.30 -10.61
CA ARG A 154 -7.90 -13.03 -10.96
C ARG A 154 -8.09 -12.06 -12.12
N LEU A 155 -7.10 -11.24 -12.44
CA LEU A 155 -7.12 -10.34 -13.59
C LEU A 155 -6.62 -11.02 -14.88
N LEU A 156 -5.82 -12.08 -14.73
CA LEU A 156 -5.32 -12.90 -15.83
C LEU A 156 -6.29 -14.01 -16.25
N ASP A 157 -7.17 -14.45 -15.34
CA ASP A 157 -8.28 -15.37 -15.57
C ASP A 157 -9.40 -14.80 -16.48
#